data_AF-A0A6J1U6V7-F1
#
_entry.id   AF-A0A6J1U6V7-F1
#
_cell.length_a   1.000
_cell.length_b   1.000
_cell.length_c   1.000
_cell.angle_alpha   90.00
_cell.angle_beta   90.00
_cell.angle_gamma   90.00
#
_symmetry.space_group_name_H-M   'P 1'
#
loop_
_entity.id
_entity.type
_entity.pdbx_description
1 polymer ?
#
loop_
_entity_poly.entity_id
_entity_poly.type
_entity_poly.pdbx_seq_one_letter_code
_entity_poly.pdbx_strand_id
1 'polypeptide(L)'
;MSRADVKKPSLCTTGPLTKEVISQAASTFSKIMKSCYGPTGRLKQFHNGTGGYVRISSQSSVLLSSLCVTLPVLKLLVASVQNHLALFRDSGLFTAIFCCSLLEKYESLNMARYPFIKISKHILSLCIDYLSSETCGCRIPVDFSSSKLLLSLVRSIILSKRACMLSRKEADHISILVLKAFLFTIPQNVDSSAVLGKCHYIPVKNKRVMDSTVYPGLLIEMPEMHLTLPFQRTASGQIKVALFGMSMSGHLSHAGEEAILIHRGISLEAEMLDQLLSLGREVISDGVGLVICQKVIHPTLKQYLKENNIVAVERVGIRMMEPLKKMTGSQPIPSLQFLSPACYGYLKDLHTQCFDSKWFLHLIPDQPVVCSLLLCNRNETAWDELKLACQTAEHALQLTVKDPWILLGGGCTETHVSSYIKHKSCSVTEGTLKDLGCSSEEFHLVTDCFCHSLESIAHSLEHDSGDILTDTHWGHSWSVPPNIPSNSDWSDFVQKCGCGLCNKQEDLNWKMLNCHSVSFLPQNCVNETSVTSADHLVLDCFAAKRNGLQVAVETAHLILDISHIIEDRN
;
A
#
# COMPACT_ATOMS: atom_id res chain seq x y z
N MET A 1 -42.26 18.56 11.94
CA MET A 1 -41.99 19.59 12.98
C MET A 1 -40.49 19.58 13.26
N SER A 2 -39.75 20.51 12.67
CA SER A 2 -38.34 20.75 13.04
C SER A 2 -38.32 21.27 14.47
N ARG A 3 -37.76 20.51 15.41
CA ARG A 3 -37.48 21.04 16.76
C ARG A 3 -36.46 22.16 16.59
N ALA A 4 -36.90 23.40 16.80
CA ALA A 4 -36.03 24.54 16.99
C ALA A 4 -35.42 24.41 18.40
N ASP A 5 -34.43 23.52 18.55
CA ASP A 5 -33.64 23.47 19.77
C ASP A 5 -32.78 24.74 19.85
N VAL A 6 -32.73 25.35 21.03
CA VAL A 6 -31.95 26.57 21.26
C VAL A 6 -30.49 26.29 20.95
N LYS A 7 -29.89 27.12 20.08
CA LYS A 7 -28.49 27.00 19.68
C LYS A 7 -27.59 27.04 20.92
N LYS A 8 -26.99 25.91 21.28
CA LYS A 8 -26.02 25.77 22.37
C LYS A 8 -24.75 26.57 22.01
N PRO A 9 -24.12 27.26 22.98
CA PRO A 9 -22.86 27.92 22.74
C PRO A 9 -21.77 26.90 22.36
N SER A 10 -20.89 27.29 21.45
CA SER A 10 -19.74 26.48 21.05
C SER A 10 -18.80 26.25 22.24
N LEU A 11 -18.25 25.05 22.34
CA LEU A 11 -17.23 24.74 23.35
C LEU A 11 -15.86 25.17 22.82
N CYS A 12 -15.25 26.16 23.46
CA CYS A 12 -13.87 26.56 23.17
C CYS A 12 -12.91 25.92 24.18
N THR A 13 -11.91 25.21 23.68
CA THR A 13 -10.83 24.60 24.46
C THR A 13 -9.51 25.28 24.12
N THR A 14 -8.85 25.87 25.10
CA THR A 14 -7.49 26.43 24.98
C THR A 14 -6.44 25.36 25.29
N GLY A 15 -5.31 25.35 24.58
CA GLY A 15 -4.19 24.45 24.87
C GLY A 15 -4.60 22.97 24.83
N PRO A 16 -5.05 22.44 23.67
CA PRO A 16 -5.63 21.11 23.61
C PRO A 16 -4.67 20.00 24.07
N LEU A 17 -3.37 20.11 23.78
CA LEU A 17 -2.38 19.11 24.19
C LEU A 17 -2.10 19.10 25.70
N THR A 18 -2.28 20.23 26.38
CA THR A 18 -2.08 20.30 27.85
C THR A 18 -3.21 19.63 28.64
N LYS A 19 -4.31 19.23 27.98
CA LYS A 19 -5.37 18.47 28.64
C LYS A 19 -4.95 17.01 28.76
N GLU A 20 -4.91 16.52 30.01
CA GLU A 20 -4.59 15.12 30.33
C GLU A 20 -5.37 14.10 29.49
N VAL A 21 -6.65 14.37 29.20
CA VAL A 21 -7.50 13.51 28.37
C VAL A 21 -6.92 13.34 26.96
N ILE A 22 -6.38 14.39 26.36
CA ILE A 22 -5.83 14.37 25.00
C ILE A 22 -4.46 13.70 25.00
N SER A 23 -3.58 14.02 25.95
CA SER A 23 -2.27 13.36 26.10
C SER A 23 -2.44 11.85 26.37
N GLN A 24 -3.35 11.46 27.26
CA GLN A 24 -3.64 10.06 27.55
C GLN A 24 -4.19 9.31 26.33
N ALA A 25 -5.07 9.95 25.55
CA ALA A 25 -5.60 9.35 24.33
C ALA A 25 -4.51 9.21 23.25
N ALA A 26 -3.63 10.19 23.10
CA ALA A 26 -2.46 10.11 22.21
C ALA A 26 -1.50 9.00 22.62
N SER A 27 -1.20 8.88 23.93
CA SER A 27 -0.39 7.78 24.47
C SER A 27 -1.06 6.41 24.23
N THR A 28 -2.37 6.32 24.40
CA THR A 28 -3.11 5.08 24.13
C THR A 28 -3.06 4.71 22.64
N PHE A 29 -3.27 5.68 21.76
CA PHE A 29 -3.16 5.49 20.31
C PHE A 29 -1.74 5.05 19.92
N SER A 30 -0.72 5.73 20.45
CA SER A 30 0.71 5.38 20.29
C SER A 30 0.99 3.93 20.69
N LYS A 31 0.51 3.49 21.87
CA LYS A 31 0.66 2.09 22.34
C LYS A 31 -0.02 1.09 21.39
N ILE A 32 -1.21 1.41 20.87
CA ILE A 32 -1.90 0.55 19.89
C ILE A 32 -1.05 0.40 18.64
N MET A 33 -0.54 1.52 18.07
CA MET A 33 0.28 1.51 16.86
C MET A 33 1.60 0.75 17.07
N LYS A 34 2.32 1.07 18.16
CA LYS A 34 3.60 0.42 18.53
C LYS A 34 3.42 -1.09 18.64
N SER A 35 2.37 -1.55 19.32
CA SER A 35 2.08 -2.99 19.51
C SER A 35 1.79 -3.76 18.22
N CYS A 36 1.67 -3.10 17.06
CA CYS A 36 1.48 -3.73 15.74
C CYS A 36 2.74 -3.65 14.86
N TYR A 37 3.79 -2.96 15.30
CA TYR A 37 4.93 -2.64 14.47
C TYR A 37 5.90 -3.83 14.33
N GLY A 38 6.39 -4.03 13.10
CA GLY A 38 7.37 -5.07 12.80
C GLY A 38 6.83 -6.50 12.69
N PRO A 39 7.71 -7.47 12.35
CA PRO A 39 7.32 -8.87 12.16
C PRO A 39 6.82 -9.54 13.44
N THR A 40 7.27 -9.12 14.61
CA THR A 40 6.90 -9.61 15.95
C THR A 40 5.66 -8.91 16.53
N GLY A 41 5.12 -7.90 15.83
CA GLY A 41 3.95 -7.14 16.22
C GLY A 41 2.70 -7.99 16.43
N ARG A 42 1.85 -7.54 17.34
CA ARG A 42 0.61 -8.22 17.74
C ARG A 42 -0.58 -7.79 16.88
N LEU A 43 -1.41 -8.76 16.53
CA LEU A 43 -2.65 -8.53 15.78
C LEU A 43 -3.68 -7.77 16.63
N LYS A 44 -4.59 -7.07 15.96
CA LYS A 44 -5.73 -6.40 16.57
C LYS A 44 -7.01 -6.98 16.00
N GLN A 45 -7.96 -7.18 16.90
CA GLN A 45 -9.28 -7.71 16.57
C GLN A 45 -10.28 -6.55 16.57
N PHE A 46 -10.97 -6.36 15.45
CA PHE A 46 -11.93 -5.30 15.24
C PHE A 46 -13.34 -5.89 15.22
N HIS A 47 -14.19 -5.32 16.06
CA HIS A 47 -15.60 -5.68 16.18
C HIS A 47 -16.44 -4.50 15.69
N ASN A 48 -17.48 -4.79 14.90
CA ASN A 48 -18.48 -3.79 14.55
C ASN A 48 -19.52 -3.69 15.69
N GLY A 49 -20.07 -2.50 15.90
CA GLY A 49 -21.05 -2.26 16.97
C GLY A 49 -22.39 -2.98 16.79
N THR A 50 -22.66 -3.49 15.60
CA THR A 50 -23.91 -4.19 15.25
C THR A 50 -23.83 -5.71 15.36
N GLY A 51 -22.66 -6.25 15.73
CA GLY A 51 -22.36 -7.67 15.53
C GLY A 51 -22.13 -8.01 14.04
N GLY A 52 -21.25 -8.97 13.76
CA GLY A 52 -20.89 -9.33 12.39
C GLY A 52 -19.46 -9.84 12.26
N TYR A 53 -18.93 -9.73 11.03
CA TYR A 53 -17.61 -10.23 10.67
C TYR A 53 -16.51 -9.53 11.49
N VAL A 54 -15.80 -10.31 12.28
CA VAL A 54 -14.65 -9.87 13.07
C VAL A 54 -13.44 -9.79 12.14
N ARG A 55 -12.81 -8.62 12.06
CA ARG A 55 -11.55 -8.46 11.31
C ARG A 55 -10.36 -8.63 12.25
N ILE A 56 -9.33 -9.34 11.80
CA ILE A 56 -8.07 -9.46 12.52
C ILE A 56 -6.97 -8.94 11.61
N SER A 57 -6.22 -7.93 12.04
CA SER A 57 -5.18 -7.31 11.21
C SER A 57 -4.07 -6.69 12.06
N SER A 58 -2.88 -6.57 11.46
CA SER A 58 -1.80 -5.68 11.94
C SER A 58 -1.48 -4.56 10.93
N GLN A 59 -2.22 -4.46 9.84
CA GLN A 59 -1.94 -3.48 8.79
C GLN A 59 -2.50 -2.11 9.16
N SER A 60 -1.68 -1.06 8.99
CA SER A 60 -2.10 0.32 9.29
C SER A 60 -3.32 0.75 8.50
N SER A 61 -3.47 0.32 7.25
CA SER A 61 -4.63 0.67 6.41
C SER A 61 -5.94 0.12 6.98
N VAL A 62 -5.94 -1.11 7.48
CA VAL A 62 -7.10 -1.73 8.13
C VAL A 62 -7.34 -1.14 9.52
N LEU A 63 -6.27 -0.99 10.31
CA LEU A 63 -6.31 -0.42 11.65
C LEU A 63 -6.91 0.99 11.64
N LEU A 64 -6.36 1.89 10.82
CA LEU A 64 -6.79 3.30 10.79
C LEU A 64 -8.17 3.50 10.17
N SER A 65 -8.59 2.65 9.22
CA SER A 65 -9.94 2.73 8.65
C SER A 65 -11.02 2.15 9.58
N SER A 66 -10.63 1.25 10.49
CA SER A 66 -11.55 0.63 11.45
C SER A 66 -11.65 1.42 12.77
N LEU A 67 -10.71 2.33 13.05
CA LEU A 67 -10.71 3.16 14.26
C LEU A 67 -11.66 4.35 14.11
N CYS A 68 -12.71 4.39 14.93
CA CYS A 68 -13.56 5.56 15.09
C CYS A 68 -12.97 6.49 16.15
N VAL A 69 -12.34 7.58 15.71
CA VAL A 69 -11.70 8.55 16.61
C VAL A 69 -12.59 9.78 16.75
N THR A 70 -12.89 10.18 17.99
CA THR A 70 -13.73 11.34 18.29
C THR A 70 -12.93 12.62 18.49
N LEU A 71 -11.77 12.52 19.15
CA LEU A 71 -10.91 13.66 19.50
C LEU A 71 -10.35 14.35 18.24
N PRO A 72 -10.51 15.68 18.08
CA PRO A 72 -10.08 16.40 16.88
C PRO A 72 -8.58 16.26 16.57
N VAL A 73 -7.72 16.30 17.58
CA VAL A 73 -6.26 16.15 17.41
C VAL A 73 -5.91 14.78 16.82
N LEU A 74 -6.53 13.72 17.33
CA LEU A 74 -6.31 12.37 16.81
C LEU A 74 -6.97 12.16 15.44
N LYS A 75 -8.12 12.80 15.16
CA LYS A 75 -8.72 12.80 13.81
C LYS A 75 -7.75 13.37 12.78
N LEU A 76 -7.09 14.48 13.10
CA LEU A 76 -6.09 15.10 12.24
C LEU A 76 -4.89 14.17 12.00
N LEU A 77 -4.37 13.55 13.05
CA LEU A 77 -3.28 12.57 12.94
C LEU A 77 -3.69 11.39 12.05
N VAL A 78 -4.83 10.75 12.34
CA VAL A 78 -5.34 9.60 11.59
C VAL A 78 -5.58 9.96 10.13
N ALA A 79 -6.17 11.12 9.84
CA ALA A 79 -6.41 11.58 8.47
C ALA A 79 -5.09 11.78 7.70
N SER A 80 -4.07 12.36 8.35
CA SER A 80 -2.76 12.58 7.73
C SER A 80 -2.08 11.26 7.36
N VAL A 81 -2.12 10.26 8.26
CA VAL A 81 -1.58 8.93 8.00
C VAL A 81 -2.40 8.16 6.96
N GLN A 82 -3.73 8.30 6.96
CA GLN A 82 -4.59 7.71 5.92
C GLN A 82 -4.27 8.30 4.53
N ASN A 83 -4.03 9.61 4.44
CA ASN A 83 -3.62 10.25 3.19
C ASN A 83 -2.26 9.75 2.70
N HIS A 84 -1.30 9.60 3.60
CA HIS A 84 -0.02 8.94 3.29
C HIS A 84 -0.22 7.53 2.70
N LEU A 85 -1.06 6.71 3.35
CA LEU A 85 -1.36 5.35 2.88
C LEU A 85 -2.11 5.31 1.55
N ALA A 86 -2.94 6.30 1.26
CA ALA A 86 -3.65 6.38 -0.02
C ALA A 86 -2.67 6.55 -1.20
N LEU A 87 -1.55 7.26 -0.97
CA LEU A 87 -0.54 7.57 -1.99
C LEU A 87 0.62 6.58 -2.04
N PHE A 88 1.05 6.05 -0.89
CA PHE A 88 2.28 5.23 -0.78
C PHE A 88 2.05 3.79 -0.30
N ARG A 89 0.85 3.46 0.22
CA ARG A 89 0.40 2.12 0.67
C ARG A 89 1.27 1.37 1.70
N ASP A 90 2.37 1.95 2.16
CA ASP A 90 3.27 1.40 3.16
C ASP A 90 3.62 2.45 4.22
N SER A 91 4.46 2.14 5.21
CA SER A 91 5.00 3.08 6.21
C SER A 91 3.97 3.82 7.08
N GLY A 92 2.71 3.39 7.11
CA GLY A 92 1.67 4.02 7.92
C GLY A 92 1.89 3.90 9.43
N LEU A 93 2.28 2.71 9.93
CA LEU A 93 2.61 2.55 11.35
C LEU A 93 3.84 3.37 11.73
N PHE A 94 4.88 3.37 10.90
CA PHE A 94 6.08 4.21 11.07
C PHE A 94 5.70 5.68 11.25
N THR A 95 4.88 6.20 10.33
CA THR A 95 4.42 7.61 10.33
C THR A 95 3.64 7.93 11.61
N ALA A 96 2.70 7.07 12.01
CA ALA A 96 1.89 7.27 13.20
C ALA A 96 2.73 7.23 14.49
N ILE A 97 3.62 6.23 14.62
CA ILE A 97 4.48 6.06 15.79
C ILE A 97 5.45 7.23 15.92
N PHE A 98 6.06 7.67 14.82
CA PHE A 98 7.00 8.78 14.85
C PHE A 98 6.32 10.08 15.26
N CYS A 99 5.16 10.39 14.68
CA CYS A 99 4.35 11.56 15.04
C CYS A 99 3.99 11.54 16.53
N CYS A 100 3.48 10.41 17.04
CA CYS A 100 3.13 10.27 18.45
C CYS A 100 4.35 10.39 19.36
N SER A 101 5.48 9.76 19.00
CA SER A 101 6.69 9.83 19.81
C SER A 101 7.24 11.24 19.91
N LEU A 102 7.17 12.03 18.82
CA LEU A 102 7.63 13.42 18.83
C LEU A 102 6.75 14.28 19.75
N LEU A 103 5.43 14.07 19.72
CA LEU A 103 4.49 14.75 20.61
C LEU A 103 4.71 14.36 22.09
N GLU A 104 4.83 13.06 22.38
CA GLU A 104 5.10 12.53 23.73
C GLU A 104 6.41 13.09 24.31
N LYS A 105 7.48 13.13 23.51
CA LYS A 105 8.76 13.66 23.96
C LYS A 105 8.75 15.18 24.08
N TYR A 106 8.07 15.90 23.18
CA TYR A 106 7.87 17.33 23.33
C TYR A 106 7.16 17.67 24.65
N GLU A 107 6.13 16.93 25.05
CA GLU A 107 5.43 17.16 26.33
C GLU A 107 6.37 17.04 27.54
N SER A 108 7.43 16.23 27.45
CA SER A 108 8.46 16.14 28.50
C SER A 108 9.49 17.27 28.48
N LEU A 109 9.52 18.08 27.41
CA LEU A 109 10.41 19.24 27.30
C LEU A 109 9.72 20.49 27.84
N ASN A 110 10.38 21.21 28.74
CA ASN A 110 9.92 22.52 29.20
C ASN A 110 10.33 23.62 28.21
N MET A 111 9.88 23.52 26.96
CA MET A 111 10.29 24.41 25.87
C MET A 111 9.10 24.97 25.09
N ALA A 112 9.21 26.22 24.63
CA ALA A 112 8.16 26.86 23.85
C ALA A 112 7.95 26.16 22.49
N ARG A 113 6.70 26.16 22.02
CA ARG A 113 6.28 25.46 20.79
C ARG A 113 6.98 25.98 19.54
N TYR A 114 7.05 27.32 19.39
CA TYR A 114 7.59 27.94 18.20
C TYR A 114 9.09 27.62 17.96
N PRO A 115 9.99 27.78 18.96
CA PRO A 115 11.39 27.33 18.82
C PRO A 115 11.50 25.83 18.52
N PHE A 116 10.70 24.98 19.19
CA PHE A 116 10.68 23.54 18.94
C PHE A 116 10.36 23.22 17.48
N ILE A 117 9.28 23.79 16.96
CA ILE A 117 8.82 23.56 15.58
C ILE A 117 9.87 24.04 14.59
N LYS A 118 10.47 25.22 14.80
CA LYS A 118 11.49 25.77 13.91
C LYS A 118 12.74 24.90 13.84
N ILE A 119 13.27 24.47 14.99
CA ILE A 119 14.44 23.59 15.05
C ILE A 119 14.11 22.20 14.49
N SER A 120 12.94 21.64 14.84
CA SER A 120 12.49 20.35 14.33
C SER A 120 12.31 20.33 12.81
N LYS A 121 11.82 21.43 12.20
CA LYS A 121 11.77 21.61 10.73
C LYS A 121 13.17 21.59 10.11
N HIS A 122 14.14 22.26 10.74
CA HIS A 122 15.52 22.23 10.28
C HIS A 122 16.13 20.82 10.32
N ILE A 123 15.93 20.09 11.42
CA ILE A 123 16.38 18.70 11.56
C ILE A 123 15.71 17.79 10.53
N LEU A 124 14.41 17.98 10.26
CA LEU A 124 13.72 17.26 9.19
C LEU A 124 14.38 17.51 7.83
N SER A 125 14.70 18.76 7.49
CA SER A 125 15.42 19.08 6.25
C SER A 125 16.75 18.32 6.18
N LEU A 126 17.55 18.36 7.25
CA LEU A 126 18.81 17.63 7.32
C LEU A 126 18.62 16.11 7.11
N CYS A 127 17.56 15.52 7.66
CA CYS A 127 17.24 14.11 7.44
C CYS A 127 16.91 13.83 5.97
N ILE A 128 16.07 14.66 5.35
CA ILE A 128 15.63 14.47 3.97
C ILE A 128 16.79 14.68 2.98
N ASP A 129 17.63 15.69 3.23
CA ASP A 129 18.82 15.99 2.44
C ASP A 129 19.82 14.85 2.55
N TYR A 130 20.05 14.33 3.76
CA TYR A 130 20.91 13.16 3.96
C TYR A 130 20.37 11.91 3.28
N LEU A 131 19.08 11.59 3.45
CA LEU A 131 18.45 10.44 2.79
C LEU A 131 18.50 10.54 1.25
N SER A 132 18.54 11.76 0.70
CA SER A 132 18.64 11.99 -0.75
C SER A 132 20.10 12.03 -1.25
N SER A 133 21.07 12.12 -0.34
CA SER A 133 22.50 12.19 -0.64
C SER A 133 23.07 10.85 -1.13
N GLU A 134 24.08 10.92 -2.01
CA GLU A 134 24.91 9.76 -2.39
C GLU A 134 25.76 9.24 -1.22
N THR A 135 26.02 10.08 -0.21
CA THR A 135 26.77 9.70 0.99
C THR A 135 25.92 8.97 2.02
N CYS A 136 24.65 8.66 1.74
CA CYS A 136 23.74 8.02 2.68
C CYS A 136 24.07 6.54 2.86
N GLY A 137 24.60 6.17 4.03
CA GLY A 137 25.04 4.81 4.32
C GLY A 137 23.92 3.77 4.49
N CYS A 138 22.65 4.18 4.55
CA CYS A 138 21.50 3.28 4.66
C CYS A 138 20.65 3.17 3.39
N ARG A 139 21.08 3.81 2.28
CA ARG A 139 20.40 3.81 0.98
C ARG A 139 21.13 2.94 -0.03
N ILE A 140 20.39 2.15 -0.82
CA ILE A 140 20.93 1.25 -1.84
C ILE A 140 20.33 1.64 -3.21
N PRO A 141 21.15 1.87 -4.25
CA PRO A 141 20.67 2.05 -5.63
C PRO A 141 20.10 0.74 -6.17
N VAL A 142 18.98 0.83 -6.90
CA VAL A 142 18.35 -0.34 -7.50
C VAL A 142 18.83 -0.53 -8.94
N ASP A 143 19.51 -1.64 -9.16
CA ASP A 143 19.80 -2.13 -10.51
C ASP A 143 18.65 -3.00 -11.03
N PHE A 144 17.93 -2.52 -12.05
CA PHE A 144 16.83 -3.24 -12.68
C PHE A 144 17.27 -4.40 -13.58
N SER A 145 18.58 -4.57 -13.83
CA SER A 145 19.11 -5.77 -14.49
C SER A 145 19.00 -7.01 -13.59
N SER A 146 18.92 -6.81 -12.27
CA SER A 146 18.83 -7.88 -11.27
C SER A 146 17.51 -7.85 -10.51
N SER A 147 16.84 -8.99 -10.44
CA SER A 147 15.60 -9.14 -9.67
C SER A 147 15.84 -9.33 -8.16
N LYS A 148 17.10 -9.42 -7.70
CA LYS A 148 17.43 -9.81 -6.32
C LYS A 148 16.94 -8.78 -5.30
N LEU A 149 17.25 -7.50 -5.49
CA LEU A 149 16.83 -6.44 -4.56
C LEU A 149 15.31 -6.25 -4.55
N LEU A 150 14.67 -6.28 -5.71
CA LEU A 150 13.22 -6.19 -5.84
C LEU A 150 12.53 -7.36 -5.12
N LEU A 151 13.06 -8.58 -5.26
CA LEU A 151 12.54 -9.75 -4.55
C LEU A 151 12.73 -9.63 -3.03
N SER A 152 13.88 -9.15 -2.57
CA SER A 152 14.14 -8.91 -1.15
C SER A 152 13.22 -7.85 -0.55
N LEU A 153 12.89 -6.79 -1.30
CA LEU A 153 11.91 -5.78 -0.90
C LEU A 153 10.51 -6.40 -0.72
N VAL A 154 10.04 -7.16 -1.72
CA VAL A 154 8.75 -7.86 -1.63
C VAL A 154 8.72 -8.81 -0.45
N ARG A 155 9.78 -9.63 -0.28
CA ARG A 155 9.92 -10.56 0.84
C ARG A 155 9.82 -9.85 2.19
N SER A 156 10.49 -8.71 2.34
CA SER A 156 10.48 -7.91 3.58
C SER A 156 9.06 -7.50 3.97
N ILE A 157 8.29 -7.01 2.98
CA ILE A 157 6.89 -6.61 3.19
C ILE A 157 6.02 -7.81 3.56
N ILE A 158 6.09 -8.91 2.81
CA ILE A 158 5.26 -10.11 3.05
C ILE A 158 5.59 -10.76 4.41
N LEU A 159 6.87 -10.95 4.71
CA LEU A 159 7.32 -11.60 5.96
C LEU A 159 6.99 -10.77 7.20
N SER A 160 6.84 -9.45 7.07
CA SER A 160 6.41 -8.58 8.17
C SER A 160 4.95 -8.84 8.62
N LYS A 161 4.15 -9.56 7.84
CA LYS A 161 2.71 -9.74 8.07
C LYS A 161 2.38 -11.17 8.53
N ARG A 162 2.60 -11.45 9.83
CA ARG A 162 2.29 -12.75 10.45
C ARG A 162 0.82 -13.18 10.30
N ALA A 163 -0.11 -12.23 10.19
CA ALA A 163 -1.53 -12.51 9.97
C ALA A 163 -1.81 -13.28 8.66
N CYS A 164 -0.88 -13.25 7.70
CA CYS A 164 -0.97 -14.04 6.47
C CYS A 164 -0.78 -15.55 6.72
N MET A 165 -0.26 -15.95 7.90
CA MET A 165 -0.03 -17.34 8.33
C MET A 165 0.82 -18.16 7.35
N LEU A 166 1.87 -17.53 6.78
CA LEU A 166 2.74 -18.17 5.81
C LEU A 166 3.95 -18.85 6.46
N SER A 167 4.30 -20.04 5.99
CA SER A 167 5.65 -20.58 6.16
C SER A 167 6.67 -19.80 5.32
N ARG A 168 7.97 -19.92 5.63
CA ARG A 168 9.04 -19.27 4.83
C ARG A 168 8.96 -19.62 3.35
N LYS A 169 8.75 -20.91 3.03
CA LYS A 169 8.61 -21.40 1.65
C LYS A 169 7.40 -20.79 0.94
N GLU A 170 6.27 -20.64 1.63
CA GLU A 170 5.08 -20.02 1.07
C GLU A 170 5.28 -18.50 0.86
N ALA A 171 5.94 -17.81 1.80
CA ALA A 171 6.28 -16.40 1.65
C ALA A 171 7.23 -16.16 0.46
N ASP A 172 8.22 -17.04 0.26
CA ASP A 172 9.10 -17.01 -0.91
C ASP A 172 8.33 -17.20 -2.22
N HIS A 173 7.45 -18.21 -2.27
CA HIS A 173 6.59 -18.47 -3.43
C HIS A 173 5.74 -17.25 -3.78
N ILE A 174 5.03 -16.69 -2.81
CA ILE A 174 4.21 -15.49 -3.02
C ILE A 174 5.06 -14.30 -3.45
N SER A 175 6.25 -14.11 -2.85
CA SER A 175 7.12 -12.99 -3.21
C SER A 175 7.58 -13.07 -4.67
N ILE A 176 7.92 -14.26 -5.15
CA ILE A 176 8.26 -14.51 -6.56
C ILE A 176 7.06 -14.22 -7.46
N LEU A 177 5.86 -14.64 -7.08
CA LEU A 177 4.64 -14.39 -7.86
C LEU A 177 4.29 -12.90 -7.93
N VAL A 178 4.36 -12.16 -6.82
CA VAL A 178 4.11 -10.72 -6.80
C VAL A 178 5.09 -9.99 -7.70
N LEU A 179 6.39 -10.34 -7.61
CA LEU A 179 7.40 -9.76 -8.49
C LEU A 179 7.14 -10.10 -9.97
N LYS A 180 6.80 -11.35 -10.28
CA LYS A 180 6.45 -11.79 -11.64
C LYS A 180 5.22 -11.04 -12.18
N ALA A 181 4.19 -10.86 -11.35
CA ALA A 181 3.01 -10.09 -11.69
C ALA A 181 3.38 -8.64 -12.00
N PHE A 182 4.19 -8.00 -11.13
CA PHE A 182 4.69 -6.65 -11.36
C PHE A 182 5.46 -6.53 -12.67
N LEU A 183 6.36 -7.47 -12.98
CA LEU A 183 7.12 -7.44 -14.24
C LEU A 183 6.23 -7.52 -15.49
N PHE A 184 5.10 -8.24 -15.44
CA PHE A 184 4.12 -8.20 -16.53
C PHE A 184 3.52 -6.80 -16.71
N THR A 185 3.31 -6.05 -15.62
CA THR A 185 2.74 -4.70 -15.69
C THR A 185 3.67 -3.65 -16.29
N ILE A 186 4.96 -3.94 -16.48
CA ILE A 186 5.92 -2.99 -17.06
C ILE A 186 5.81 -3.05 -18.60
N PRO A 187 5.46 -1.95 -19.27
CA PRO A 187 5.40 -1.91 -20.73
C PRO A 187 6.81 -2.04 -21.34
N GLN A 188 6.92 -2.78 -22.45
CA GLN A 188 8.19 -3.02 -23.14
C GLN A 188 8.71 -1.78 -23.89
N ASN A 189 7.82 -0.88 -24.30
CA ASN A 189 8.19 0.39 -24.95
C ASN A 189 8.22 1.49 -23.90
N VAL A 190 9.42 1.79 -23.40
CA VAL A 190 9.67 2.81 -22.38
C VAL A 190 9.76 4.17 -23.06
N ASP A 191 8.63 4.74 -23.45
CA ASP A 191 8.53 6.21 -23.43
C ASP A 191 8.41 6.62 -21.96
N SER A 192 9.14 7.65 -21.55
CA SER A 192 9.29 8.11 -20.16
C SER A 192 7.98 8.51 -19.44
N SER A 193 6.82 8.40 -20.11
CA SER A 193 5.48 8.60 -19.54
C SER A 193 4.61 7.33 -19.50
N ALA A 194 5.18 6.14 -19.73
CA ALA A 194 4.40 4.91 -19.83
C ALA A 194 3.71 4.56 -18.50
N VAL A 195 2.37 4.58 -18.51
CA VAL A 195 1.55 4.23 -17.35
C VAL A 195 1.69 2.74 -17.08
N LEU A 196 2.15 2.38 -15.88
CA LEU A 196 2.25 0.98 -15.45
C LEU A 196 0.90 0.26 -15.55
N GLY A 197 0.98 -1.03 -15.85
CA GLY A 197 -0.13 -1.97 -15.84
C GLY A 197 -0.83 -2.12 -14.48
N LYS A 198 -1.73 -3.10 -14.40
CA LYS A 198 -2.41 -3.45 -13.15
C LYS A 198 -2.44 -4.96 -12.97
N CYS A 199 -2.18 -5.42 -11.76
CA CYS A 199 -2.45 -6.79 -11.34
C CYS A 199 -3.87 -6.91 -10.76
N HIS A 200 -4.62 -7.91 -11.21
CA HIS A 200 -5.91 -8.28 -10.63
C HIS A 200 -5.77 -9.47 -9.69
N TYR A 201 -6.28 -9.35 -8.46
CA TYR A 201 -6.18 -10.40 -7.44
C TYR A 201 -7.45 -11.23 -7.40
N ILE A 202 -7.33 -12.52 -7.71
CA ILE A 202 -8.47 -13.44 -7.78
C ILE A 202 -8.50 -14.31 -6.52
N PRO A 203 -9.60 -14.26 -5.75
CA PRO A 203 -9.74 -15.06 -4.54
C PRO A 203 -9.97 -16.53 -4.86
N VAL A 204 -9.07 -17.38 -4.36
CA VAL A 204 -9.32 -18.82 -4.22
C VAL A 204 -9.12 -19.21 -2.76
N LYS A 205 -10.23 -19.29 -2.03
CA LYS A 205 -10.22 -19.59 -0.59
C LYS A 205 -10.11 -21.10 -0.37
N ASN A 206 -9.65 -21.53 0.81
CA ASN A 206 -9.56 -22.93 1.23
C ASN A 206 -8.61 -23.81 0.39
N LYS A 207 -7.63 -23.22 -0.30
CA LYS A 207 -6.55 -23.94 -1.03
C LYS A 207 -5.18 -23.65 -0.43
N ARG A 208 -4.17 -24.42 -0.82
CA ARG A 208 -2.81 -24.21 -0.31
C ARG A 208 -2.23 -22.96 -0.95
N VAL A 209 -1.43 -22.21 -0.18
CA VAL A 209 -0.78 -21.00 -0.69
C VAL A 209 0.13 -21.31 -1.88
N MET A 210 0.76 -22.49 -1.88
CA MET A 210 1.59 -22.99 -2.99
C MET A 210 0.83 -23.20 -4.30
N ASP A 211 -0.49 -23.32 -4.27
CA ASP A 211 -1.32 -23.45 -5.48
C ASP A 211 -1.59 -22.08 -6.14
N SER A 212 -1.13 -20.97 -5.53
CA SER A 212 -1.21 -19.63 -6.12
C SER A 212 -0.37 -19.53 -7.39
N THR A 213 -0.86 -18.79 -8.38
CA THR A 213 -0.24 -18.67 -9.71
C THR A 213 -0.52 -17.32 -10.36
N VAL A 214 0.37 -16.88 -11.26
CA VAL A 214 0.18 -15.66 -12.06
C VAL A 214 -0.12 -16.04 -13.49
N TYR A 215 -1.19 -15.45 -14.04
CA TYR A 215 -1.59 -15.57 -15.44
C TYR A 215 -1.38 -14.23 -16.15
N PRO A 216 -0.73 -14.21 -17.33
CA PRO A 216 -0.71 -13.02 -18.17
C PRO A 216 -2.12 -12.71 -18.66
N GLY A 217 -2.53 -11.45 -18.69
CA GLY A 217 -3.89 -11.06 -19.06
C GLY A 217 -4.90 -11.16 -17.91
N LEU A 218 -6.18 -11.26 -18.26
CA LEU A 218 -7.28 -11.10 -17.32
C LEU A 218 -8.08 -12.40 -17.16
N LEU A 219 -8.35 -12.80 -15.93
CA LEU A 219 -9.24 -13.91 -15.61
C LEU A 219 -10.57 -13.34 -15.12
N ILE A 220 -11.67 -13.71 -15.77
CA ILE A 220 -13.03 -13.25 -15.45
C ILE A 220 -13.86 -14.44 -15.00
N GLU A 221 -14.44 -14.39 -13.80
CA GLU A 221 -15.34 -15.43 -13.29
C GLU A 221 -16.62 -15.50 -14.14
N MET A 222 -16.98 -16.71 -14.57
CA MET A 222 -18.16 -17.00 -15.39
C MET A 222 -19.12 -17.92 -14.60
N PRO A 223 -20.43 -17.63 -14.58
CA PRO A 223 -21.39 -18.43 -13.82
C PRO A 223 -21.58 -19.84 -14.39
N GLU A 224 -21.43 -20.02 -15.70
CA GLU A 224 -21.68 -21.29 -16.39
C GLU A 224 -20.66 -21.53 -17.50
N MET A 225 -20.39 -22.81 -17.80
CA MET A 225 -19.54 -23.26 -18.90
C MET A 225 -20.32 -23.27 -20.21
N HIS A 226 -20.05 -22.30 -21.10
CA HIS A 226 -20.48 -22.37 -22.49
C HIS A 226 -19.45 -21.77 -23.43
N LEU A 227 -18.22 -22.31 -23.41
CA LEU A 227 -17.29 -22.12 -24.51
C LEU A 227 -17.47 -23.29 -25.50
N THR A 228 -18.39 -23.13 -26.46
CA THR A 228 -18.44 -23.98 -27.65
C THR A 228 -17.36 -23.51 -28.62
N LEU A 229 -16.32 -24.34 -28.78
CA LEU A 229 -15.31 -24.17 -29.82
C LEU A 229 -15.91 -24.62 -31.17
N PRO A 230 -15.58 -23.94 -32.28
CA PRO A 230 -14.60 -22.86 -32.43
C PRO A 230 -15.20 -21.45 -32.29
N PHE A 231 -14.40 -20.48 -31.82
CA PHE A 231 -14.75 -19.05 -31.80
C PHE A 231 -14.43 -18.38 -33.14
N GLN A 232 -15.17 -17.32 -33.46
CA GLN A 232 -14.85 -16.48 -34.61
C GLN A 232 -13.50 -15.79 -34.41
N ARG A 233 -12.59 -16.02 -35.37
CA ARG A 233 -11.25 -15.41 -35.42
C ARG A 233 -11.10 -14.59 -36.69
N THR A 234 -10.29 -13.56 -36.60
CA THR A 234 -9.84 -12.78 -37.76
C THR A 234 -8.88 -13.60 -38.62
N ALA A 235 -8.61 -13.13 -39.85
CA ALA A 235 -7.65 -13.78 -40.75
C ALA A 235 -6.23 -13.87 -40.18
N SER A 236 -5.85 -12.97 -39.25
CA SER A 236 -4.57 -13.00 -38.52
C SER A 236 -4.57 -13.94 -37.31
N GLY A 237 -5.68 -14.65 -37.05
CA GLY A 237 -5.84 -15.56 -35.91
C GLY A 237 -6.20 -14.89 -34.58
N GLN A 238 -6.29 -13.55 -34.55
CA GLN A 238 -6.69 -12.77 -33.38
C GLN A 238 -8.20 -12.76 -33.18
N ILE A 239 -8.64 -12.49 -31.96
CA ILE A 239 -10.05 -12.42 -31.58
C ILE A 239 -10.43 -10.94 -31.46
N LYS A 240 -11.37 -10.50 -32.31
CA LYS A 240 -11.89 -9.14 -32.28
C LYS A 240 -12.89 -9.01 -31.12
N VAL A 241 -12.76 -7.95 -30.33
CA VAL A 241 -13.47 -7.74 -29.06
C VAL A 241 -14.32 -6.47 -29.11
N ALA A 242 -15.59 -6.58 -28.73
CA ALA A 242 -16.48 -5.46 -28.49
C ALA A 242 -16.70 -5.27 -26.99
N LEU A 243 -16.46 -4.06 -26.47
CA LEU A 243 -16.61 -3.72 -25.07
C LEU A 243 -17.77 -2.72 -24.91
N PHE A 244 -18.82 -3.09 -24.18
CA PHE A 244 -20.00 -2.26 -23.95
C PHE A 244 -20.02 -1.71 -22.51
N GLY A 245 -20.07 -0.38 -22.38
CA GLY A 245 -20.19 0.32 -21.08
C GLY A 245 -21.63 0.49 -20.58
N MET A 246 -22.63 0.19 -21.43
CA MET A 246 -24.05 0.35 -21.11
C MET A 246 -24.73 -0.96 -20.71
N SER A 247 -25.99 -0.90 -20.29
CA SER A 247 -26.82 -2.10 -20.11
C SER A 247 -27.44 -2.50 -21.45
N MET A 248 -27.34 -3.77 -21.82
CA MET A 248 -28.00 -4.35 -22.99
C MET A 248 -29.21 -5.19 -22.57
N SER A 249 -29.89 -4.82 -21.49
CA SER A 249 -31.01 -5.57 -20.91
C SER A 249 -32.37 -5.29 -21.54
N GLY A 250 -32.45 -4.40 -22.53
CA GLY A 250 -33.74 -4.02 -23.16
C GLY A 250 -34.66 -3.17 -22.28
N HIS A 251 -34.15 -2.63 -21.16
CA HIS A 251 -34.90 -1.72 -20.29
C HIS A 251 -34.46 -0.28 -20.51
N LEU A 252 -35.42 0.64 -20.57
CA LEU A 252 -35.17 2.08 -20.52
C LEU A 252 -34.73 2.47 -19.11
N SER A 253 -33.43 2.32 -18.82
CA SER A 253 -32.86 2.89 -17.61
C SER A 253 -32.46 4.35 -17.88
N HIS A 254 -33.22 5.27 -17.29
CA HIS A 254 -33.01 6.73 -17.23
C HIS A 254 -33.51 7.58 -18.43
N ALA A 255 -34.78 7.47 -18.78
CA ALA A 255 -35.53 8.68 -19.14
C ALA A 255 -36.08 9.23 -17.81
N GLY A 256 -35.56 10.38 -17.35
CA GLY A 256 -36.15 11.06 -16.20
C GLY A 256 -37.59 11.41 -16.52
N GLU A 257 -38.53 11.06 -15.63
CA GLU A 257 -39.92 11.55 -15.49
C GLU A 257 -40.68 12.09 -16.73
N GLU A 258 -40.40 11.62 -17.94
CA GLU A 258 -41.15 11.95 -19.15
C GLU A 258 -42.03 10.76 -19.52
N ALA A 259 -43.33 10.96 -19.44
CA ALA A 259 -44.32 9.98 -19.84
C ALA A 259 -44.19 9.70 -21.36
N ILE A 260 -43.68 8.52 -21.70
CA ILE A 260 -43.62 8.06 -23.09
C ILE A 260 -45.05 7.75 -23.55
N LEU A 261 -45.58 8.55 -24.48
CA LEU A 261 -46.86 8.29 -25.14
C LEU A 261 -46.72 7.14 -26.15
N ILE A 262 -47.05 5.93 -25.72
CA ILE A 262 -47.08 4.75 -26.60
C ILE A 262 -48.40 4.75 -27.40
N HIS A 263 -48.30 4.78 -28.74
CA HIS A 263 -49.47 4.57 -29.61
C HIS A 263 -49.98 3.12 -29.48
N ARG A 264 -51.31 2.94 -29.39
CA ARG A 264 -51.95 1.62 -29.25
C ARG A 264 -51.43 0.65 -30.32
N GLY A 265 -50.81 -0.45 -29.88
CA GLY A 265 -50.35 -1.55 -30.73
C GLY A 265 -48.83 -1.71 -30.85
N ILE A 266 -48.02 -0.76 -30.37
CA ILE A 266 -46.56 -0.85 -30.39
C ILE A 266 -46.05 -1.34 -29.02
N SER A 267 -45.37 -2.48 -29.00
CA SER A 267 -44.63 -2.93 -27.81
C SER A 267 -43.23 -2.33 -27.85
N LEU A 268 -42.96 -1.42 -26.92
CA LEU A 268 -41.63 -0.80 -26.74
C LEU A 268 -40.54 -1.84 -26.49
N GLU A 269 -40.88 -2.91 -25.76
CA GLU A 269 -39.96 -4.02 -25.47
C GLU A 269 -39.57 -4.78 -26.74
N ALA A 270 -40.50 -4.96 -27.68
CA ALA A 270 -40.23 -5.61 -28.96
C ALA A 270 -39.30 -4.75 -29.82
N GLU A 271 -39.56 -3.45 -29.92
CA GLU A 271 -38.70 -2.51 -30.66
C GLU A 271 -37.27 -2.45 -30.07
N MET A 272 -37.15 -2.40 -28.74
CA MET A 272 -35.83 -2.45 -28.09
C MET A 272 -35.12 -3.77 -28.32
N LEU A 273 -35.84 -4.90 -28.33
CA LEU A 273 -35.26 -6.20 -28.65
C LEU A 273 -34.80 -6.25 -30.11
N ASP A 274 -35.57 -5.69 -31.04
CA ASP A 274 -35.19 -5.61 -32.46
C ASP A 274 -33.94 -4.75 -32.67
N GLN A 275 -33.79 -3.65 -31.92
CA GLN A 275 -32.56 -2.85 -31.90
C GLN A 275 -31.36 -3.61 -31.31
N LEU A 276 -31.57 -4.41 -30.27
CA LEU A 276 -30.52 -5.27 -29.71
C LEU A 276 -30.11 -6.37 -30.71
N LEU A 277 -31.07 -6.94 -31.43
CA LEU A 277 -30.81 -7.96 -32.45
C LEU A 277 -30.16 -7.36 -33.70
N SER A 278 -30.49 -6.13 -34.08
CA SER A 278 -29.80 -5.43 -35.18
C SER A 278 -28.34 -5.14 -34.81
N LEU A 279 -28.08 -4.68 -33.59
CA LEU A 279 -26.73 -4.56 -33.04
C LEU A 279 -25.99 -5.91 -33.07
N GLY A 280 -26.67 -6.99 -32.66
CA GLY A 280 -26.11 -8.34 -32.74
C GLY A 280 -25.70 -8.74 -34.15
N ARG A 281 -26.55 -8.46 -35.15
CA ARG A 281 -26.24 -8.70 -36.58
C ARG A 281 -25.01 -7.93 -37.04
N GLU A 282 -24.90 -6.65 -36.66
CA GLU A 282 -23.76 -5.80 -37.01
C GLU A 282 -22.46 -6.35 -36.41
N VAL A 283 -22.48 -6.71 -35.12
CA VAL A 283 -21.34 -7.33 -34.41
C VAL A 283 -20.87 -8.63 -35.08
N ILE A 284 -21.81 -9.47 -35.55
CA ILE A 284 -21.50 -10.69 -36.31
C ILE A 284 -20.88 -10.36 -37.66
N SER A 285 -21.45 -9.41 -38.41
CA SER A 285 -20.93 -9.00 -39.72
C SER A 285 -19.53 -8.41 -39.65
N ASP A 286 -19.22 -7.77 -38.53
CA ASP A 286 -17.91 -7.19 -38.24
C ASP A 286 -16.86 -8.21 -37.79
N GLY A 287 -17.24 -9.49 -37.64
CA GLY A 287 -16.33 -10.57 -37.28
C GLY A 287 -15.86 -10.53 -35.83
N VAL A 288 -16.68 -9.97 -34.92
CA VAL A 288 -16.39 -9.94 -33.48
C VAL A 288 -16.53 -11.34 -32.90
N GLY A 289 -15.49 -11.83 -32.21
CA GLY A 289 -15.52 -13.14 -31.55
C GLY A 289 -15.86 -13.08 -30.06
N LEU A 290 -15.74 -11.92 -29.44
CA LEU A 290 -15.99 -11.72 -28.01
C LEU A 290 -16.72 -10.39 -27.74
N VAL A 291 -17.86 -10.49 -27.05
CA VAL A 291 -18.63 -9.36 -26.55
C VAL A 291 -18.52 -9.32 -25.03
N ILE A 292 -18.04 -8.21 -24.48
CA ILE A 292 -17.95 -7.99 -23.03
C ILE A 292 -18.84 -6.81 -22.66
N CYS A 293 -19.74 -7.01 -21.70
CA CYS A 293 -20.64 -5.98 -21.19
C CYS A 293 -20.34 -5.68 -19.72
N GLN A 294 -20.20 -4.39 -19.39
CA GLN A 294 -20.07 -3.91 -18.01
C GLN A 294 -21.23 -4.39 -17.13
N LYS A 295 -22.44 -4.38 -17.69
CA LYS A 295 -23.72 -4.67 -17.05
C LYS A 295 -24.33 -5.94 -17.66
N VAL A 296 -25.65 -6.01 -17.76
CA VAL A 296 -26.39 -7.21 -18.17
C VAL A 296 -26.58 -7.24 -19.69
N ILE A 297 -26.65 -8.44 -20.26
CA ILE A 297 -27.01 -8.70 -21.67
C ILE A 297 -28.39 -9.37 -21.70
N HIS A 298 -29.28 -8.90 -22.57
CA HIS A 298 -30.61 -9.49 -22.74
C HIS A 298 -30.50 -10.99 -23.12
N PRO A 299 -31.25 -11.91 -22.48
CA PRO A 299 -31.13 -13.35 -22.73
C PRO A 299 -31.25 -13.75 -24.20
N THR A 300 -32.20 -13.17 -24.93
CA THR A 300 -32.38 -13.42 -26.37
C THR A 300 -31.17 -13.00 -27.20
N LEU A 301 -30.56 -11.84 -26.91
CA LEU A 301 -29.34 -11.40 -27.61
C LEU A 301 -28.17 -12.32 -27.25
N LYS A 302 -28.05 -12.72 -25.98
CA LYS A 302 -27.00 -13.64 -25.52
C LYS A 302 -27.10 -15.00 -26.23
N GLN A 303 -28.31 -15.53 -26.38
CA GLN A 303 -28.55 -16.76 -27.13
C GLN A 303 -28.23 -16.58 -28.61
N TYR A 304 -28.67 -15.47 -29.23
CA TYR A 304 -28.39 -15.17 -30.63
C TYR A 304 -26.87 -15.07 -30.92
N LEU A 305 -26.10 -14.41 -30.05
CA LEU A 305 -24.64 -14.34 -30.15
C LEU A 305 -24.00 -15.75 -30.02
N LYS A 306 -24.50 -16.57 -29.10
CA LYS A 306 -24.01 -17.95 -28.89
C LYS A 306 -24.25 -18.84 -30.11
N GLU A 307 -25.42 -18.76 -30.73
CA GLU A 307 -25.78 -19.50 -31.95
C GLU A 307 -24.87 -19.13 -33.15
N ASN A 308 -24.29 -17.93 -33.11
CA ASN A 308 -23.33 -17.43 -34.11
C ASN A 308 -21.86 -17.55 -33.67
N ASN A 309 -21.55 -18.38 -32.67
CA ASN A 309 -20.19 -18.65 -32.15
C ASN A 309 -19.47 -17.41 -31.57
N ILE A 310 -20.22 -16.43 -31.04
CA ILE A 310 -19.69 -15.26 -30.33
C ILE A 310 -19.79 -15.50 -28.82
N VAL A 311 -18.67 -15.32 -28.12
CA VAL A 311 -18.64 -15.43 -26.65
C VAL A 311 -19.20 -14.14 -26.05
N ALA A 312 -20.22 -14.25 -25.20
CA ALA A 312 -20.80 -13.12 -24.49
C ALA A 312 -20.52 -13.19 -22.98
N VAL A 313 -19.81 -12.18 -22.48
CA VAL A 313 -19.49 -12.01 -21.06
C VAL A 313 -20.24 -10.79 -20.54
N GLU A 314 -20.91 -10.94 -19.41
CA GLU A 314 -21.71 -9.87 -18.80
C GLU A 314 -21.34 -9.66 -17.33
N ARG A 315 -21.78 -8.53 -16.78
CA ARG A 315 -21.60 -8.16 -15.36
C ARG A 315 -20.14 -8.10 -14.93
N VAL A 316 -19.23 -7.72 -15.81
CA VAL A 316 -17.81 -7.58 -15.46
C VAL A 316 -17.56 -6.44 -14.45
N GLY A 317 -18.49 -5.48 -14.37
CA GLY A 317 -18.43 -4.36 -13.44
C GLY A 317 -17.44 -3.27 -13.87
N ILE A 318 -17.63 -2.07 -13.32
CA ILE A 318 -16.89 -0.87 -13.74
C ILE A 318 -15.36 -0.99 -13.53
N ARG A 319 -14.93 -1.72 -12.50
CA ARG A 319 -13.51 -1.88 -12.14
C ARG A 319 -12.71 -2.64 -13.20
N MET A 320 -13.37 -3.47 -14.01
CA MET A 320 -12.73 -4.30 -15.04
C MET A 320 -12.63 -3.57 -16.39
N MET A 321 -13.39 -2.50 -16.60
CA MET A 321 -13.46 -1.79 -17.87
C MET A 321 -12.12 -1.18 -18.28
N GLU A 322 -11.42 -0.54 -17.33
CA GLU A 322 -10.12 0.10 -17.61
C GLU A 322 -9.02 -0.93 -17.94
N PRO A 323 -8.84 -2.03 -17.17
CA PRO A 323 -7.95 -3.13 -17.56
C PRO A 323 -8.29 -3.72 -18.93
N LEU A 324 -9.58 -3.95 -19.23
CA LEU A 324 -10.03 -4.49 -20.51
C LEU A 324 -9.69 -3.57 -21.67
N LYS A 325 -9.97 -2.26 -21.53
CA LYS A 325 -9.58 -1.23 -22.49
C LYS A 325 -8.07 -1.25 -22.74
N LYS A 326 -7.26 -1.22 -21.68
CA LYS A 326 -5.80 -1.20 -21.79
C LYS A 326 -5.24 -2.46 -22.45
N MET A 327 -5.81 -3.62 -22.13
CA MET A 327 -5.36 -4.93 -22.60
C MET A 327 -5.77 -5.21 -24.05
N THR A 328 -6.96 -4.75 -24.47
CA THR A 328 -7.53 -5.04 -25.80
C THR A 328 -7.36 -3.90 -26.80
N GLY A 329 -7.11 -2.68 -26.34
CA GLY A 329 -7.17 -1.46 -27.16
C GLY A 329 -8.58 -0.97 -27.48
N SER A 330 -9.63 -1.69 -27.05
CA SER A 330 -11.03 -1.33 -27.35
C SER A 330 -11.45 -0.02 -26.66
N GLN A 331 -12.35 0.72 -27.29
CA GLN A 331 -13.05 1.85 -26.65
C GLN A 331 -14.42 1.37 -26.16
N PRO A 332 -14.77 1.57 -24.87
CA PRO A 332 -16.08 1.21 -24.36
C PRO A 332 -17.20 1.90 -25.14
N ILE A 333 -18.09 1.11 -25.75
CA ILE A 333 -19.23 1.56 -26.52
C ILE A 333 -20.32 2.07 -25.56
N PRO A 334 -20.73 3.35 -25.65
CA PRO A 334 -21.64 3.98 -24.68
C PRO A 334 -23.12 3.91 -25.06
N SER A 335 -23.45 3.72 -26.34
CA SER A 335 -24.84 3.68 -26.85
C SER A 335 -25.04 2.65 -27.97
N LEU A 336 -26.26 2.09 -28.09
CA LEU A 336 -26.61 1.10 -29.12
C LEU A 336 -26.49 1.63 -30.56
N GLN A 337 -26.60 2.96 -30.73
CA GLN A 337 -26.57 3.63 -32.03
C GLN A 337 -25.16 3.91 -32.54
N PHE A 338 -24.12 3.57 -31.75
CA PHE A 338 -22.73 3.90 -32.07
C PHE A 338 -21.88 2.64 -32.11
N LEU A 339 -21.81 2.02 -33.28
CA LEU A 339 -20.80 1.02 -33.60
C LEU A 339 -19.86 1.61 -34.64
N SER A 340 -18.59 1.77 -34.27
CA SER A 340 -17.53 2.20 -35.17
C SER A 340 -16.46 1.11 -35.17
N PRO A 341 -15.85 0.79 -36.33
CA PRO A 341 -14.73 -0.12 -36.39
C PRO A 341 -13.57 0.24 -35.46
N ALA A 342 -13.41 1.53 -35.14
CA ALA A 342 -12.38 2.03 -34.22
C ALA A 342 -12.64 1.69 -32.73
N CYS A 343 -13.86 1.26 -32.37
CA CYS A 343 -14.19 0.88 -31.00
C CYS A 343 -13.71 -0.54 -30.66
N TYR A 344 -13.50 -1.39 -31.67
CA TYR A 344 -13.12 -2.78 -31.42
C TYR A 344 -11.66 -2.90 -30.98
N GLY A 345 -11.44 -3.84 -30.07
CA GLY A 345 -10.11 -4.26 -29.63
C GLY A 345 -9.76 -5.64 -30.15
N TYR A 346 -8.58 -6.11 -29.78
CA TYR A 346 -8.06 -7.41 -30.19
C TYR A 346 -7.46 -8.17 -29.02
N LEU A 347 -7.62 -9.49 -29.04
CA LEU A 347 -6.97 -10.44 -28.13
C LEU A 347 -6.23 -11.50 -28.92
N LYS A 348 -5.16 -12.02 -28.33
CA LYS A 348 -4.38 -13.11 -28.91
C LYS A 348 -5.14 -14.43 -28.79
N ASP A 349 -5.64 -14.73 -27.60
CA ASP A 349 -6.37 -15.98 -27.37
C ASP A 349 -7.34 -15.92 -26.18
N LEU A 350 -8.21 -16.93 -26.11
CA LEU A 350 -9.17 -17.17 -25.04
C LEU A 350 -9.10 -18.62 -24.57
N HIS A 351 -9.00 -18.81 -23.25
CA HIS A 351 -9.05 -20.14 -22.64
C HIS A 351 -10.04 -20.19 -21.49
N THR A 352 -10.56 -21.38 -21.18
CA THR A 352 -11.26 -21.62 -19.93
C THR A 352 -10.30 -22.15 -18.89
N GLN A 353 -10.48 -21.72 -17.65
CA GLN A 353 -9.82 -22.30 -16.49
C GLN A 353 -10.87 -22.66 -15.45
N CYS A 354 -10.65 -23.74 -14.72
CA CYS A 354 -11.50 -24.14 -13.61
C CYS A 354 -10.68 -24.12 -12.32
N PHE A 355 -11.12 -23.32 -11.35
CA PHE A 355 -10.50 -23.24 -10.03
C PHE A 355 -11.60 -23.37 -8.98
N ASP A 356 -11.47 -24.33 -8.07
CA ASP A 356 -12.41 -24.53 -6.96
C ASP A 356 -13.89 -24.60 -7.40
N SER A 357 -14.17 -25.39 -8.44
CA SER A 357 -15.50 -25.55 -9.04
C SER A 357 -16.11 -24.27 -9.64
N LYS A 358 -15.32 -23.20 -9.75
CA LYS A 358 -15.66 -21.97 -10.46
C LYS A 358 -14.95 -21.92 -11.79
N TRP A 359 -15.64 -21.41 -12.79
CA TRP A 359 -15.11 -21.26 -14.12
C TRP A 359 -14.64 -19.84 -14.37
N PHE A 360 -13.50 -19.72 -15.04
CA PHE A 360 -12.91 -18.45 -15.40
C PHE A 360 -12.63 -18.44 -16.90
N LEU A 361 -12.95 -17.32 -17.53
CA LEU A 361 -12.51 -17.00 -18.87
C LEU A 361 -11.17 -16.26 -18.79
N HIS A 362 -10.14 -16.85 -19.36
CA HIS A 362 -8.80 -16.29 -19.45
C HIS A 362 -8.63 -15.54 -20.76
N LEU A 363 -8.53 -14.21 -20.65
CA LEU A 363 -8.28 -13.29 -21.75
C LEU A 363 -6.77 -13.09 -21.91
N ILE A 364 -6.20 -13.53 -23.04
CA ILE A 364 -4.76 -13.44 -23.31
C ILE A 364 -4.49 -12.30 -24.29
N PRO A 365 -3.84 -11.21 -23.86
CA PRO A 365 -3.41 -10.15 -24.76
C PRO A 365 -2.16 -10.53 -25.56
N ASP A 366 -1.85 -9.73 -26.56
CA ASP A 366 -0.58 -9.83 -27.27
C ASP A 366 0.60 -9.38 -26.37
N GLN A 367 0.42 -8.28 -25.64
CA GLN A 367 1.37 -7.79 -24.64
C GLN A 367 0.75 -7.83 -23.23
N PRO A 368 1.43 -8.41 -22.23
CA PRO A 368 0.85 -8.70 -20.91
C PRO A 368 0.80 -7.47 -19.98
N VAL A 369 0.33 -6.31 -20.45
CA VAL A 369 0.25 -5.06 -19.65
C VAL A 369 -0.71 -5.17 -18.46
N VAL A 370 -1.55 -6.20 -18.44
CA VAL A 370 -2.43 -6.57 -17.32
C VAL A 370 -2.17 -8.03 -17.01
N CYS A 371 -2.17 -8.40 -15.72
CA CYS A 371 -2.06 -9.79 -15.30
C CYS A 371 -3.05 -10.10 -14.18
N SER A 372 -3.32 -11.39 -13.97
CA SER A 372 -4.17 -11.89 -12.89
C SER A 372 -3.37 -12.78 -11.96
N LEU A 373 -3.28 -12.41 -10.69
CA LEU A 373 -2.71 -13.23 -9.63
C LEU A 373 -3.84 -14.01 -8.96
N LEU A 374 -3.88 -15.31 -9.24
CA LEU A 374 -4.69 -16.28 -8.50
C LEU A 374 -4.05 -16.46 -7.13
N LEU A 375 -4.69 -15.92 -6.09
CA LEU A 375 -4.15 -15.93 -4.74
C LEU A 375 -4.91 -16.95 -3.89
N CYS A 376 -4.19 -17.96 -3.40
CA CYS A 376 -4.72 -19.05 -2.61
C CYS A 376 -4.34 -18.88 -1.14
N ASN A 377 -5.27 -19.11 -0.22
CA ASN A 377 -4.96 -19.30 1.21
C ASN A 377 -6.00 -20.20 1.86
N ARG A 378 -5.58 -20.97 2.87
CA ARG A 378 -6.41 -21.93 3.60
C ARG A 378 -7.42 -21.23 4.52
N ASN A 379 -7.07 -20.03 4.98
CA ASN A 379 -7.89 -19.23 5.89
C ASN A 379 -8.32 -17.93 5.19
N GLU A 380 -9.61 -17.59 5.26
CA GLU A 380 -10.17 -16.39 4.64
C GLU A 380 -9.61 -15.08 5.23
N THR A 381 -9.46 -15.00 6.56
CA THR A 381 -8.86 -13.81 7.21
C THR A 381 -7.40 -13.65 6.80
N ALA A 382 -6.65 -14.75 6.73
CA ALA A 382 -5.27 -14.74 6.26
C ALA A 382 -5.16 -14.39 4.77
N TRP A 383 -6.18 -14.75 3.97
CA TRP A 383 -6.28 -14.38 2.56
C TRP A 383 -6.44 -12.86 2.40
N ASP A 384 -7.36 -12.24 3.16
CA ASP A 384 -7.59 -10.80 3.11
C ASP A 384 -6.32 -10.02 3.49
N GLU A 385 -5.62 -10.49 4.53
CA GLU A 385 -4.33 -9.94 4.95
C GLU A 385 -3.27 -10.09 3.86
N LEU A 386 -3.15 -11.29 3.29
CA LEU A 386 -2.17 -11.59 2.25
C LEU A 386 -2.41 -10.74 1.00
N LYS A 387 -3.67 -10.55 0.59
CA LYS A 387 -4.02 -9.70 -0.55
C LYS A 387 -3.51 -8.28 -0.35
N LEU A 388 -3.79 -7.68 0.81
CA LEU A 388 -3.34 -6.32 1.10
C LEU A 388 -1.80 -6.24 1.15
N ALA A 389 -1.14 -7.23 1.75
CA ALA A 389 0.32 -7.29 1.79
C ALA A 389 0.94 -7.37 0.38
N CYS A 390 0.34 -8.18 -0.52
CA CYS A 390 0.76 -8.25 -1.91
C CYS A 390 0.53 -6.94 -2.66
N GLN A 391 -0.58 -6.24 -2.40
CA GLN A 391 -0.87 -4.93 -3.00
C GLN A 391 0.11 -3.85 -2.52
N THR A 392 0.49 -3.87 -1.24
CA THR A 392 1.53 -3.00 -0.70
C THR A 392 2.88 -3.30 -1.35
N ALA A 393 3.24 -4.57 -1.53
CA ALA A 393 4.48 -4.95 -2.18
C ALA A 393 4.51 -4.57 -3.68
N GLU A 394 3.43 -4.81 -4.43
CA GLU A 394 3.31 -4.36 -5.82
C GLU A 394 3.49 -2.84 -5.93
N HIS A 395 2.84 -2.09 -5.04
CA HIS A 395 2.94 -0.64 -5.06
C HIS A 395 4.32 -0.12 -4.65
N ALA A 396 4.99 -0.77 -3.70
CA ALA A 396 6.37 -0.46 -3.35
C ALA A 396 7.30 -0.62 -4.57
N LEU A 397 7.13 -1.68 -5.37
CA LEU A 397 7.87 -1.86 -6.62
C LEU A 397 7.57 -0.76 -7.65
N GLN A 398 6.31 -0.34 -7.78
CA GLN A 398 5.91 0.78 -8.65
C GLN A 398 6.56 2.11 -8.24
N LEU A 399 6.68 2.36 -6.93
CA LEU A 399 7.38 3.53 -6.40
C LEU A 399 8.88 3.45 -6.70
N THR A 400 9.48 2.27 -6.57
CA THR A 400 10.91 2.05 -6.89
C THR A 400 11.23 2.30 -8.35
N VAL A 401 10.32 2.06 -9.30
CA VAL A 401 10.54 2.45 -10.71
C VAL A 401 10.65 3.96 -10.88
N LYS A 402 9.88 4.74 -10.11
CA LYS A 402 9.93 6.21 -10.16
C LYS A 402 11.13 6.78 -9.42
N ASP A 403 11.50 6.14 -8.32
CA ASP A 403 12.58 6.56 -7.43
C ASP A 403 13.45 5.34 -7.10
N PRO A 404 14.54 5.09 -7.88
CA PRO A 404 15.26 3.82 -7.93
C PRO A 404 16.21 3.60 -6.75
N TRP A 405 15.66 3.77 -5.55
CA TRP A 405 16.36 3.67 -4.28
C TRP A 405 15.54 2.83 -3.29
N ILE A 406 16.25 2.12 -2.43
CA ILE A 406 15.70 1.31 -1.35
C ILE A 406 16.49 1.62 -0.07
N LEU A 407 15.87 1.45 1.09
CA LEU A 407 16.50 1.66 2.39
C LEU A 407 16.73 0.34 3.13
N LEU A 408 17.76 0.32 3.99
CA LEU A 408 17.99 -0.78 4.93
C LEU A 408 16.87 -0.82 5.99
N GLY A 409 16.14 -1.93 6.04
CA GLY A 409 15.03 -2.12 6.96
C GLY A 409 15.45 -2.56 8.36
N GLY A 410 14.51 -3.15 9.11
CA GLY A 410 14.77 -3.73 10.43
C GLY A 410 15.23 -2.72 11.48
N GLY A 411 14.80 -1.46 11.37
CA GLY A 411 15.16 -0.38 12.30
C GLY A 411 16.55 0.23 12.03
N CYS A 412 17.31 -0.28 11.06
CA CYS A 412 18.66 0.20 10.78
C CYS A 412 18.65 1.62 10.19
N THR A 413 17.68 1.96 9.34
CA THR A 413 17.53 3.33 8.83
C THR A 413 17.32 4.32 9.98
N GLU A 414 16.44 4.00 10.93
CA GLU A 414 16.10 4.87 12.05
C GLU A 414 17.30 5.13 12.97
N THR A 415 18.02 4.08 13.36
CA THR A 415 19.21 4.19 14.23
C THR A 415 20.38 4.87 13.52
N HIS A 416 20.54 4.63 12.21
CA HIS A 416 21.58 5.23 11.39
C HIS A 416 21.34 6.73 11.21
N VAL A 417 20.13 7.13 10.82
CA VAL A 417 19.76 8.55 10.69
C VAL A 417 19.85 9.27 12.03
N SER A 418 19.39 8.66 13.13
CA SER A 418 19.55 9.21 14.49
C SER A 418 21.03 9.50 14.80
N SER A 419 21.92 8.54 14.55
CA SER A 419 23.36 8.68 14.82
C SER A 419 23.99 9.76 13.94
N TYR A 420 23.63 9.83 12.66
CA TYR A 420 24.10 10.87 11.74
C TYR A 420 23.68 12.28 12.20
N ILE A 421 22.42 12.46 12.58
CA ILE A 421 21.89 13.75 13.02
C ILE A 421 22.52 14.17 14.36
N LYS A 422 22.70 13.24 15.31
CA LYS A 422 23.44 13.49 16.56
C LYS A 422 24.88 13.93 16.31
N HIS A 423 25.56 13.35 15.32
CA HIS A 423 26.90 13.80 14.95
C HIS A 423 26.89 15.18 14.28
N LYS A 424 25.95 15.41 13.35
CA LYS A 424 25.85 16.71 12.68
C LYS A 424 25.50 17.85 13.62
N SER A 425 24.72 17.60 14.66
CA SER A 425 24.40 18.62 15.67
C SER A 425 25.61 19.06 16.49
N CYS A 426 26.59 18.18 16.75
CA CYS A 426 27.86 18.56 17.38
C CYS A 426 28.69 19.55 16.53
N SER A 427 28.46 19.58 15.21
CA SER A 427 29.13 20.48 14.27
C SER A 427 28.26 21.67 13.84
N VAL A 428 27.19 21.99 14.58
CA VAL A 428 26.30 23.10 14.23
C VAL A 428 27.06 24.44 14.30
N THR A 429 26.87 25.29 13.30
CA THR A 429 27.55 26.60 13.25
C THR A 429 26.77 27.67 14.00
N GLU A 430 27.47 28.68 14.54
CA GLU A 430 26.81 29.84 15.14
C GLU A 430 25.87 30.56 14.16
N GLY A 431 26.17 30.54 12.86
CA GLY A 431 25.31 31.11 11.82
C GLY A 431 23.96 30.42 11.78
N THR A 432 23.95 29.09 11.75
CA THR A 432 22.72 28.28 11.78
C THR A 432 21.90 28.54 13.05
N LEU A 433 22.55 28.65 14.22
CA LEU A 433 21.86 28.96 15.48
C LEU A 433 21.22 30.36 15.44
N LYS A 434 21.92 31.36 14.88
CA LYS A 434 21.39 32.73 14.70
C LYS A 434 20.20 32.75 13.74
N ASP A 435 20.27 32.04 12.62
CA ASP A 435 19.17 31.94 11.64
C ASP A 435 17.94 31.27 12.26
N LEU A 436 18.16 30.25 13.09
CA LEU A 436 17.11 29.58 13.86
C LEU A 436 16.62 30.42 15.03
N GLY A 437 17.41 31.38 15.52
CA GLY A 437 17.06 32.22 16.67
C GLY A 437 16.94 31.40 17.96
N CYS A 438 17.81 30.39 18.12
CA CYS A 438 17.84 29.51 19.29
C CYS A 438 19.25 29.42 19.89
N SER A 439 19.31 29.05 21.16
CA SER A 439 20.57 28.68 21.84
C SER A 439 21.09 27.31 21.37
N SER A 440 22.36 27.03 21.66
CA SER A 440 22.96 25.72 21.39
C SER A 440 22.25 24.63 22.19
N GLU A 441 21.88 24.94 23.44
CA GLU A 441 21.19 24.03 24.35
C GLU A 441 19.80 23.67 23.82
N GLU A 442 19.00 24.65 23.40
CA GLU A 442 17.70 24.40 22.77
C GLU A 442 17.85 23.54 21.51
N PHE A 443 18.85 23.82 20.68
CA PHE A 443 19.11 23.04 19.47
C PHE A 443 19.44 21.57 19.79
N HIS A 444 20.31 21.31 20.77
CA HIS A 444 20.65 19.96 21.20
C HIS A 444 19.46 19.24 21.84
N LEU A 445 18.66 19.92 22.67
CA LEU A 445 17.47 19.34 23.30
C LEU A 445 16.45 18.87 22.26
N VAL A 446 16.16 19.69 21.24
CA VAL A 446 15.25 19.31 20.16
C VAL A 446 15.86 18.20 19.29
N THR A 447 17.17 18.25 19.04
CA THR A 447 17.88 17.20 18.31
C THR A 447 17.76 15.86 19.01
N ASP A 448 18.04 15.81 20.31
CA ASP A 448 17.93 14.60 21.11
C ASP A 448 16.51 14.07 21.17
N CYS A 449 15.53 14.97 21.30
CA CYS A 449 14.11 14.62 21.22
C CYS A 449 13.77 13.93 19.89
N PHE A 450 14.15 14.53 18.76
CA PHE A 450 13.90 14.00 17.43
C PHE A 450 14.60 12.65 17.21
N CYS A 451 15.87 12.55 17.59
CA CYS A 451 16.68 11.35 17.44
C CYS A 451 16.16 10.20 18.32
N HIS A 452 15.79 10.48 19.57
CA HIS A 452 15.15 9.48 20.41
C HIS A 452 13.77 9.07 19.89
N SER A 453 13.05 9.93 19.17
CA SER A 453 11.79 9.54 18.51
C SER A 453 12.03 8.55 17.38
N LEU A 454 13.12 8.70 16.61
CA LEU A 454 13.53 7.70 15.62
C LEU A 454 13.94 6.38 16.29
N GLU A 455 14.77 6.45 17.33
CA GLU A 455 15.19 5.26 18.09
C GLU A 455 13.99 4.54 18.74
N SER A 456 12.96 5.27 19.17
CA SER A 456 11.72 4.67 19.69
C SER A 456 10.98 3.83 18.64
N ILE A 457 11.11 4.14 17.36
CA ILE A 457 10.51 3.33 16.28
C ILE A 457 11.27 2.01 16.15
N ALA A 458 12.61 2.07 16.12
CA ALA A 458 13.44 0.87 16.09
C ALA A 458 13.10 -0.02 17.29
N HIS A 459 13.06 0.55 18.50
CA HIS A 459 12.63 -0.14 19.73
C HIS A 459 11.24 -0.77 19.61
N SER A 460 10.31 -0.18 18.84
CA SER A 460 8.95 -0.72 18.67
C SER A 460 8.90 -2.01 17.84
N LEU A 461 10.04 -2.47 17.29
CA LEU A 461 10.16 -3.80 16.68
C LEU A 461 10.23 -4.93 17.72
N GLU A 462 10.51 -4.63 19.00
CA GLU A 462 10.62 -5.64 20.05
C GLU A 462 9.34 -5.72 20.89
N HIS A 463 8.81 -6.94 21.06
CA HIS A 463 7.49 -7.21 21.69
C HIS A 463 7.52 -8.34 22.73
N ASP A 464 8.65 -9.03 22.87
CA ASP A 464 8.83 -10.24 23.67
C ASP A 464 9.81 -9.99 24.84
N SER A 465 9.96 -8.72 25.26
CA SER A 465 10.84 -8.26 26.35
C SER A 465 12.34 -8.43 26.08
N GLY A 466 12.75 -8.49 24.81
CA GLY A 466 14.14 -8.31 24.42
C GLY A 466 14.58 -6.85 24.49
N ASP A 467 15.84 -6.60 24.11
CA ASP A 467 16.41 -5.25 23.99
C ASP A 467 16.84 -4.98 22.55
N ILE A 468 17.00 -3.70 22.21
CA ILE A 468 17.56 -3.28 20.91
C ILE A 468 18.77 -2.40 21.14
N LEU A 469 19.83 -2.71 20.40
CA LEU A 469 21.10 -2.01 20.41
C LEU A 469 21.36 -1.32 19.08
N THR A 470 22.28 -0.37 19.10
CA THR A 470 22.85 0.24 17.90
C THR A 470 24.35 0.06 17.89
N ASP A 471 24.93 -0.39 16.78
CA ASP A 471 26.39 -0.40 16.67
C ASP A 471 26.95 1.01 16.45
N THR A 472 28.18 1.23 16.89
CA THR A 472 28.85 2.54 16.86
C THR A 472 29.63 2.80 15.56
N HIS A 473 29.53 1.90 14.58
CA HIS A 473 30.31 2.00 13.35
C HIS A 473 29.44 2.39 12.15
N TRP A 474 28.39 1.61 11.89
CA TRP A 474 27.40 1.81 10.84
C TRP A 474 26.09 2.39 11.39
N GLY A 475 25.86 2.32 12.71
CA GLY A 475 24.59 2.76 13.29
C GLY A 475 23.42 1.84 12.97
N HIS A 476 23.65 0.54 12.74
CA HIS A 476 22.57 -0.41 12.49
C HIS A 476 21.91 -0.86 13.79
N SER A 477 20.66 -1.31 13.68
CA SER A 477 19.87 -1.86 14.78
C SER A 477 20.18 -3.34 14.98
N TRP A 478 20.30 -3.79 16.23
CA TRP A 478 20.58 -5.18 16.59
C TRP A 478 19.64 -5.62 17.71
N SER A 479 18.93 -6.73 17.51
CA SER A 479 18.01 -7.30 18.51
C SER A 479 18.73 -8.24 19.45
N VAL A 480 18.52 -8.05 20.73
CA VAL A 480 18.99 -8.91 21.81
C VAL A 480 17.81 -9.78 22.27
N PRO A 481 17.94 -11.11 22.27
CA PRO A 481 16.84 -11.99 22.68
C PRO A 481 16.49 -11.81 24.17
N PRO A 482 15.23 -12.07 24.57
CA PRO A 482 14.83 -11.98 25.97
C PRO A 482 15.49 -13.09 26.82
N ASN A 483 15.55 -12.86 28.14
CA ASN A 483 16.01 -13.82 29.15
C ASN A 483 17.47 -14.25 29.03
N ILE A 484 18.38 -13.30 28.76
CA ILE A 484 19.82 -13.56 28.83
C ILE A 484 20.23 -13.80 30.30
N PRO A 485 20.99 -14.86 30.60
CA PRO A 485 21.53 -15.10 31.94
C PRO A 485 22.33 -13.89 32.43
N SER A 486 22.16 -13.49 33.69
CA SER A 486 22.82 -12.31 34.28
C SER A 486 24.35 -12.35 34.28
N ASN A 487 24.96 -13.51 34.02
CA ASN A 487 26.41 -13.71 33.96
C ASN A 487 26.98 -13.87 32.54
N SER A 488 26.16 -13.76 31.49
CA SER A 488 26.62 -13.86 30.10
C SER A 488 26.65 -12.50 29.41
N ASP A 489 27.65 -12.26 28.57
CA ASP A 489 27.71 -11.06 27.75
C ASP A 489 26.64 -11.14 26.65
N TRP A 490 25.83 -10.09 26.51
CA TRP A 490 24.78 -10.02 25.51
C TRP A 490 25.36 -10.09 24.09
N SER A 491 26.64 -9.71 23.93
CA SER A 491 27.34 -9.73 22.64
C SER A 491 27.38 -11.13 22.01
N ASP A 492 27.36 -12.21 22.81
CA ASP A 492 27.39 -13.59 22.33
C ASP A 492 26.10 -14.01 21.61
N PHE A 493 24.98 -13.35 21.93
CA PHE A 493 23.67 -13.67 21.39
C PHE A 493 23.30 -12.84 20.15
N VAL A 494 24.13 -11.84 19.81
CA VAL A 494 23.89 -10.91 18.71
C VAL A 494 24.73 -11.30 17.50
N GLN A 495 24.09 -11.85 16.46
CA GLN A 495 24.80 -12.44 15.32
C GLN A 495 24.74 -11.58 14.05
N LYS A 496 23.60 -10.94 13.79
CA LYS A 496 23.37 -10.08 12.61
C LYS A 496 22.54 -8.86 12.96
N CYS A 497 22.78 -7.76 12.26
CA CYS A 497 21.92 -6.58 12.35
C CYS A 497 20.53 -6.84 11.78
N GLY A 498 19.55 -6.00 12.14
CA GLY A 498 18.16 -6.14 11.77
C GLY A 498 17.89 -6.12 10.26
N CYS A 499 18.76 -5.44 9.47
CA CYS A 499 18.67 -5.47 8.01
C CYS A 499 19.33 -6.71 7.37
N GLY A 500 20.09 -7.49 8.14
CA GLY A 500 20.78 -8.70 7.68
C GLY A 500 22.07 -8.45 6.88
N LEU A 501 22.51 -7.19 6.71
CA LEU A 501 23.70 -6.85 5.93
C LEU A 501 25.02 -7.08 6.71
N CYS A 502 25.08 -6.64 7.96
CA CYS A 502 26.26 -6.76 8.82
C CYS A 502 26.15 -7.94 9.78
N ASN A 503 27.25 -8.69 9.89
CA ASN A 503 27.44 -9.78 10.88
C ASN A 503 28.29 -9.29 12.05
N LYS A 504 28.27 -10.01 13.18
CA LYS A 504 29.19 -9.77 14.30
C LYS A 504 30.65 -9.80 13.81
N GLN A 505 31.42 -8.79 14.17
CA GLN A 505 32.87 -8.68 13.94
C GLN A 505 33.56 -8.40 15.28
N GLU A 506 34.84 -8.76 15.41
CA GLU A 506 35.59 -8.65 16.68
C GLU A 506 35.73 -7.21 17.18
N ASP A 507 35.80 -6.21 16.29
CA ASP A 507 35.97 -4.79 16.63
C ASP A 507 34.65 -4.00 16.75
N LEU A 508 33.49 -4.67 16.65
CA LEU A 508 32.22 -3.97 16.70
C LEU A 508 31.83 -3.63 18.14
N ASN A 509 31.53 -2.36 18.39
CA ASN A 509 31.02 -1.89 19.68
C ASN A 509 29.55 -1.51 19.54
N TRP A 510 28.71 -1.91 20.50
CA TRP A 510 27.30 -1.54 20.55
C TRP A 510 26.97 -0.67 21.75
N LYS A 511 25.88 0.07 21.60
CA LYS A 511 25.25 0.87 22.66
C LYS A 511 23.77 0.55 22.76
N MET A 512 23.23 0.66 23.96
CA MET A 512 21.78 0.62 24.18
C MET A 512 21.12 1.85 23.55
N LEU A 513 19.93 1.68 22.98
CA LEU A 513 19.12 2.81 22.53
C LEU A 513 18.83 3.77 23.69
N ASN A 514 18.81 5.07 23.43
CA ASN A 514 18.65 6.14 24.44
C ASN A 514 19.81 6.33 25.45
N CYS A 515 20.97 5.68 25.30
CA CYS A 515 22.15 6.02 26.12
C CYS A 515 22.83 7.31 25.64
N HIS A 516 23.08 8.25 26.58
CA HIS A 516 23.92 9.43 26.37
C HIS A 516 25.39 8.99 26.19
N SER A 517 25.75 8.67 24.95
CA SER A 517 27.10 8.23 24.57
C SER A 517 27.63 9.09 23.44
N VAL A 518 28.95 9.02 23.23
CA VAL A 518 29.71 9.82 22.26
C VAL A 518 29.06 9.72 20.86
N SER A 519 28.83 10.87 20.24
CA SER A 519 28.34 10.95 18.87
C SER A 519 29.42 10.45 17.90
N PHE A 520 29.01 9.73 16.87
CA PHE A 520 29.90 9.20 15.84
C PHE A 520 29.28 9.41 14.46
N LEU A 521 30.11 9.59 13.45
CA LEU A 521 29.64 9.62 12.07
C LEU A 521 29.48 8.19 11.57
N PRO A 522 28.26 7.74 11.22
CA PRO A 522 28.07 6.40 10.66
C PRO A 522 28.84 6.25 9.35
N GLN A 523 29.58 5.15 9.21
CA GLN A 523 30.25 4.81 7.96
C GLN A 523 29.30 4.13 6.97
N ASN A 524 29.64 4.22 5.68
CA ASN A 524 28.91 3.52 4.64
C ASN A 524 29.21 2.01 4.71
N CYS A 525 28.16 1.21 4.92
CA CYS A 525 28.23 -0.26 4.93
C CYS A 525 27.83 -0.89 3.59
N VAL A 526 27.22 -0.09 2.70
CA VAL A 526 26.71 -0.53 1.40
C VAL A 526 27.87 -0.60 0.41
N ASN A 527 28.40 -1.80 0.21
CA ASN A 527 29.30 -2.14 -0.89
C ASN A 527 28.57 -3.15 -1.81
N GLU A 528 28.78 -3.08 -3.12
CA GLU A 528 28.12 -3.99 -4.08
C GLU A 528 28.32 -5.47 -3.72
N THR A 529 29.49 -5.83 -3.18
CA THR A 529 29.84 -7.18 -2.74
C THR A 529 29.07 -7.63 -1.49
N SER A 530 28.81 -6.75 -0.52
CA SER A 530 28.07 -7.10 0.69
C SER A 530 26.57 -7.29 0.38
N VAL A 531 26.01 -6.42 -0.46
CA VAL A 531 24.60 -6.50 -0.89
C VAL A 531 24.33 -7.75 -1.74
N THR A 532 25.26 -8.13 -2.62
CA THR A 532 25.12 -9.32 -3.47
C THR A 532 25.36 -10.63 -2.72
N SER A 533 26.15 -10.62 -1.64
CA SER A 533 26.40 -11.81 -0.80
C SER A 533 25.29 -12.13 0.20
N ALA A 534 24.48 -11.15 0.59
CA ALA A 534 23.42 -11.35 1.57
C ALA A 534 22.19 -12.05 0.96
N ASP A 535 21.80 -13.21 1.53
CA ASP A 535 20.66 -14.01 1.05
C ASP A 535 19.29 -13.51 1.53
N HIS A 536 19.26 -12.74 2.63
CA HIS A 536 18.02 -12.33 3.31
C HIS A 536 18.10 -10.90 3.83
N LEU A 537 18.29 -9.93 2.95
CA LEU A 537 18.23 -8.51 3.31
C LEU A 537 16.80 -8.10 3.65
N VAL A 538 16.65 -7.40 4.77
CA VAL A 538 15.41 -6.69 5.11
C VAL A 538 15.51 -5.27 4.59
N LEU A 539 14.57 -4.90 3.74
CA LEU A 539 14.57 -3.67 2.95
C LEU A 539 13.24 -2.93 3.09
N ASP A 540 13.31 -1.60 3.11
CA ASP A 540 12.15 -0.71 3.17
C ASP A 540 12.04 0.13 1.89
N CYS A 541 10.81 0.47 1.50
CA CYS A 541 10.56 1.34 0.35
C CYS A 541 11.02 2.79 0.65
N PHE A 542 11.99 3.30 -0.12
CA PHE A 542 12.55 4.63 0.06
C PHE A 542 11.49 5.74 -0.01
N ALA A 543 10.72 5.79 -1.09
CA ALA A 543 9.72 6.83 -1.32
C ALA A 543 8.64 6.85 -0.22
N ALA A 544 8.16 5.68 0.20
CA ALA A 544 7.19 5.57 1.29
C ALA A 544 7.79 6.03 2.62
N LYS A 545 8.99 5.57 2.99
CA LYS A 545 9.59 5.92 4.28
C LYS A 545 9.99 7.40 4.37
N ARG A 546 10.56 7.96 3.29
CA ARG A 546 10.89 9.38 3.17
C ARG A 546 9.64 10.26 3.34
N ASN A 547 8.56 9.95 2.62
CA ASN A 547 7.33 10.72 2.75
C ASN A 547 6.68 10.52 4.13
N GLY A 548 6.74 9.31 4.69
CA GLY A 548 6.23 9.03 6.04
C GLY A 548 6.94 9.86 7.12
N LEU A 549 8.26 10.05 6.98
CA LEU A 549 9.06 10.89 7.88
C LEU A 549 8.57 12.34 7.85
N GLN A 550 8.41 12.89 6.65
CA GLN A 550 7.94 14.26 6.45
C GLN A 550 6.52 14.46 6.99
N VAL A 551 5.58 13.59 6.59
CA VAL A 551 4.18 13.67 7.04
C VAL A 551 4.09 13.60 8.57
N ALA A 552 4.84 12.71 9.22
CA ALA A 552 4.81 12.56 10.66
C ALA A 552 5.25 13.84 11.40
N VAL A 553 6.33 14.47 10.94
CA VAL A 553 6.87 15.69 11.57
C VAL A 553 5.96 16.88 11.30
N GLU A 554 5.51 17.08 10.06
CA GLU A 554 4.59 18.17 9.71
C GLU A 554 3.25 18.04 10.44
N THR A 555 2.74 16.81 10.60
CA THR A 555 1.51 16.54 11.37
C THR A 555 1.71 16.87 12.85
N ALA A 556 2.84 16.48 13.44
CA ALA A 556 3.16 16.81 14.81
C ALA A 556 3.26 18.34 15.01
N HIS A 557 3.92 19.06 14.08
CA HIS A 557 3.99 20.52 14.11
C HIS A 557 2.62 21.17 14.03
N LEU A 558 1.78 20.72 13.10
CA LEU A 558 0.42 21.20 12.94
C LEU A 558 -0.39 21.02 14.23
N ILE A 559 -0.26 19.85 14.88
CA ILE A 559 -0.90 19.53 16.15
C ILE A 559 -0.39 20.43 17.29
N LEU A 560 0.91 20.68 17.36
CA LEU A 560 1.53 21.56 18.34
C LEU A 560 1.07 23.02 18.16
N ASP A 561 0.92 23.49 16.92
CA ASP A 561 0.48 24.84 16.61
C ASP A 561 -1.01 25.10 16.92
N ILE A 562 -1.81 24.07 17.24
CA ILE A 562 -3.21 24.26 17.63
C ILE A 562 -3.29 24.93 19.01
N SER A 563 -3.66 26.21 19.01
CA SER A 563 -3.90 26.99 20.23
C SER A 563 -5.30 26.78 20.80
N HIS A 564 -6.31 26.66 19.93
CA HIS A 564 -7.72 26.56 20.30
C HIS A 564 -8.46 25.49 19.49
N ILE A 565 -9.36 24.75 20.15
CA ILE A 565 -10.35 23.88 19.51
C ILE A 565 -11.73 24.47 19.79
N ILE A 566 -12.49 24.77 18.73
CA ILE A 566 -13.84 25.29 18.82
C ILE A 566 -14.80 24.22 18.28
N GLU A 567 -15.64 23.67 19.15
CA GLU A 567 -16.62 22.63 18.80
C GLU A 567 -18.03 23.24 18.79
N ASP A 568 -18.70 23.18 17.63
CA ASP A 568 -20.12 23.50 17.54
C ASP A 568 -20.95 22.34 18.11
N ARG A 569 -21.84 22.65 19.05
CA ARG A 569 -22.65 21.66 19.80
C ARG A 569 -24.08 21.54 19.27
N ASN A 570 -24.33 22.06 18.07
CA ASN A 570 -25.63 22.17 17.44
C ASN A 570 -25.81 21.23 16.26
#